data_AF-A0A1J0LWF0-F1
#
_entry.id   AF-A0A1J0LWF0-F1
#
_cell.length_a   1.000
_cell.length_b   1.000
_cell.length_c   1.000
_cell.angle_alpha   90.00
_cell.angle_beta   90.00
_cell.angle_gamma   90.00
#
_symmetry.space_group_name_H-M   'P 1'
#
loop_
_entity.id
_entity.type
_entity.pdbx_description
1 polymer ?
#
loop_
_entity_poly.entity_id
_entity_poly.type
_entity_poly.pdbx_seq_one_letter_code
_entity_poly.pdbx_strand_id
1 'polypeptide(L)'
;MEAGVVSVILILVALEVILSADNALILGVMVQKLPVHLRRKALFYGILGAYVLRGLALFFAALVIQLWWVQVLGAAYLLYIALRHFLKPEEAHAPPPLEVSAAQFWKVVAQVELMDLAFAVDSVLVAVALSDKLWVIYTGVFLGILALRALASLVVTLLDGYPRFKHLAYVVVGLAGVKLLVGGWDKLVKEALHRPELAVGLDKEAFSFLILGVLLLGSLWALRKPAERTA
;
A
#
# COMPACT_ATOMS: atom_id res chain seq x y z
N MET A 1 -34.12 3.55 -8.37
CA MET A 1 -32.68 3.35 -8.07
C MET A 1 -32.56 2.13 -7.18
N GLU A 2 -31.98 1.05 -7.68
CA GLU A 2 -31.87 -0.24 -6.99
C GLU A 2 -31.05 -0.08 -5.69
N ALA A 3 -31.68 -0.22 -4.53
CA ALA A 3 -30.98 -0.18 -3.23
C ALA A 3 -29.79 -1.18 -3.16
N GLY A 4 -29.81 -2.23 -3.97
CA GLY A 4 -28.69 -3.17 -4.13
C GLY A 4 -27.44 -2.54 -4.76
N VAL A 5 -27.57 -1.66 -5.75
CA VAL A 5 -26.41 -1.08 -6.44
C VAL A 5 -25.61 -0.15 -5.53
N VAL A 6 -26.31 0.73 -4.80
CA VAL A 6 -25.65 1.63 -3.83
C VAL A 6 -24.95 0.81 -2.75
N SER A 7 -25.59 -0.25 -2.25
CA SER A 7 -25.00 -1.14 -1.26
C SER A 7 -23.71 -1.81 -1.77
N VAL A 8 -23.71 -2.29 -3.01
CA VAL A 8 -22.52 -2.87 -3.64
C VAL A 8 -21.40 -1.85 -3.80
N ILE A 9 -21.71 -0.61 -4.22
CA ILE A 9 -20.71 0.47 -4.30
C ILE A 9 -20.10 0.74 -2.92
N LEU A 10 -20.91 0.81 -1.87
CA LEU A 10 -20.42 1.03 -0.51
C LEU A 10 -19.53 -0.11 -0.01
N ILE A 11 -19.89 -1.37 -0.33
CA ILE A 11 -19.08 -2.54 -0.02
C ILE A 11 -17.74 -2.49 -0.78
N LEU A 12 -17.76 -2.14 -2.06
CA LEU A 12 -16.55 -1.97 -2.87
C LEU A 12 -15.63 -0.89 -2.30
N VAL A 13 -16.19 0.26 -1.89
CA VAL A 13 -15.42 1.32 -1.22
C VAL A 13 -14.81 0.81 0.08
N ALA A 14 -15.60 0.13 0.91
CA ALA A 14 -15.14 -0.39 2.19
C ALA A 14 -14.03 -1.42 2.00
N LEU A 15 -14.19 -2.36 1.06
CA LEU A 15 -13.20 -3.38 0.75
C LEU A 15 -11.93 -2.76 0.16
N GLU A 16 -12.04 -1.81 -0.76
CA GLU A 16 -10.88 -1.09 -1.30
C GLU A 16 -10.05 -0.45 -0.17
N VAL A 17 -10.71 0.19 0.79
CA VAL A 17 -10.06 0.80 1.96
C VAL A 17 -9.46 -0.26 2.90
N ILE A 18 -10.20 -1.32 3.23
CA ILE A 18 -9.76 -2.36 4.17
C ILE A 18 -8.59 -3.15 3.60
N LEU A 19 -8.71 -3.63 2.37
CA LEU A 19 -7.66 -4.44 1.72
C LEU A 19 -6.40 -3.61 1.42
N SER A 20 -6.55 -2.29 1.28
CA SER A 20 -5.45 -1.39 0.94
C SER A 20 -4.99 -0.50 2.11
N ALA A 21 -5.45 -0.73 3.34
CA ALA A 21 -5.09 0.10 4.49
C ALA A 21 -3.57 0.17 4.71
N ASP A 22 -2.89 -0.97 4.57
CA ASP A 22 -1.42 -1.07 4.65
C ASP A 22 -0.73 -0.24 3.55
N ASN A 23 -1.37 -0.11 2.39
CA ASN A 23 -0.85 0.67 1.25
C ASN A 23 -0.85 2.17 1.54
N ALA A 24 -1.78 2.67 2.35
CA ALA A 24 -1.75 4.08 2.79
C ALA A 24 -0.50 4.37 3.64
N LEU A 25 -0.08 3.41 4.46
CA LEU A 25 1.11 3.53 5.28
C LEU A 25 2.39 3.50 4.45
N ILE A 26 2.46 2.57 3.50
CA ILE A 26 3.54 2.47 2.51
C ILE A 26 3.66 3.78 1.73
N LEU A 27 2.54 4.29 1.22
CA LEU A 27 2.47 5.55 0.50
C LEU A 27 3.01 6.70 1.36
N GLY A 28 2.56 6.80 2.61
CA GLY A 28 3.03 7.80 3.57
C GLY A 28 4.56 7.76 3.77
N VAL A 29 5.11 6.57 4.01
CA VAL A 29 6.56 6.37 4.17
C VAL A 29 7.34 6.75 2.90
N MET A 30 6.79 6.45 1.72
CA MET A 30 7.47 6.74 0.45
C MET A 30 7.51 8.23 0.14
N VAL A 31 6.41 8.96 0.34
CA VAL A 31 6.37 10.41 0.10
C VAL A 31 7.13 11.20 1.15
N GLN A 32 7.35 10.65 2.35
CA GLN A 32 8.18 11.31 3.37
C GLN A 32 9.63 11.56 2.92
N LYS A 33 10.11 10.84 1.90
CA LYS A 33 11.42 11.07 1.27
C LYS A 33 11.51 12.38 0.48
N LEU A 34 10.36 13.00 0.17
CA LEU A 34 10.27 14.28 -0.53
C LEU A 34 10.22 15.45 0.47
N PRO A 35 10.68 16.64 0.06
CA PRO A 35 10.45 17.88 0.78
C PRO A 35 8.96 18.09 1.06
N VAL A 36 8.61 18.66 2.23
CA VAL A 36 7.23 18.82 2.70
C VAL A 36 6.32 19.49 1.65
N HIS A 37 6.82 20.50 0.94
CA HIS A 37 6.09 21.24 -0.08
C HIS A 37 5.78 20.42 -1.35
N LEU A 38 6.49 19.31 -1.61
CA LEU A 38 6.26 18.42 -2.75
C LEU A 38 5.39 17.21 -2.41
N ARG A 39 5.24 16.84 -1.14
CA ARG A 39 4.49 15.64 -0.74
C ARG A 39 3.04 15.69 -1.20
N ARG A 40 2.37 16.85 -1.03
CA ARG A 40 0.98 17.04 -1.50
C ARG A 40 0.87 16.92 -3.02
N LYS A 41 1.88 17.38 -3.76
CA LYS A 41 1.93 17.21 -5.23
C LYS A 41 2.11 15.74 -5.59
N ALA A 42 3.01 15.02 -4.93
CA ALA A 42 3.20 13.59 -5.17
C ALA A 42 1.93 12.78 -4.92
N LEU A 43 1.22 13.06 -3.81
CA LEU A 43 -0.07 12.45 -3.53
C LEU A 43 -1.13 12.80 -4.58
N PHE A 44 -1.18 14.05 -5.04
CA PHE A 44 -2.12 14.48 -6.08
C PHE A 44 -1.87 13.80 -7.43
N TYR A 45 -0.62 13.83 -7.92
CA TYR A 45 -0.25 13.13 -9.16
C TYR A 45 -0.46 11.62 -9.03
N GLY A 46 -0.30 11.06 -7.82
CA GLY A 46 -0.60 9.66 -7.56
C GLY A 46 -2.09 9.31 -7.52
N ILE A 47 -3.01 10.26 -7.36
CA ILE A 47 -4.45 10.01 -7.58
C ILE A 47 -4.70 9.83 -9.08
N LEU A 48 -4.15 10.73 -9.90
CA LEU A 48 -4.33 10.70 -11.34
C LEU A 48 -3.72 9.41 -11.94
N GLY A 49 -2.48 9.09 -11.56
CA GLY A 49 -1.82 7.85 -11.94
C GLY A 49 -2.65 6.64 -11.56
N ALA A 50 -3.11 6.59 -10.31
CA ALA A 50 -3.85 5.45 -9.82
C ALA A 50 -5.20 5.26 -10.49
N TYR A 51 -5.94 6.31 -10.80
CA TYR A 51 -7.18 6.16 -11.57
C TYR A 51 -6.94 5.58 -12.96
N VAL A 52 -5.89 6.03 -13.64
CA VAL A 52 -5.53 5.52 -14.97
C VAL A 52 -5.08 4.05 -14.86
N LEU A 53 -4.09 3.77 -14.01
CA LEU A 53 -3.54 2.43 -13.84
C LEU A 53 -4.59 1.46 -13.31
N ARG A 54 -5.42 1.88 -12.35
CA ARG A 54 -6.50 1.07 -11.81
C ARG A 54 -7.59 0.83 -12.85
N GLY A 55 -7.96 1.86 -13.62
CA GLY A 55 -8.95 1.71 -14.67
C GLY A 55 -8.50 0.73 -15.75
N LEU A 56 -7.22 0.79 -16.13
CA LEU A 56 -6.58 -0.19 -17.00
C LEU A 56 -6.52 -1.57 -16.35
N ALA A 57 -6.18 -1.66 -15.07
CA ALA A 57 -6.08 -2.93 -14.36
C ALA A 57 -7.42 -3.65 -14.24
N LEU A 58 -8.52 -2.91 -14.03
CA LEU A 58 -9.88 -3.46 -14.04
C LEU A 58 -10.28 -3.93 -15.44
N PHE A 59 -9.98 -3.14 -16.47
CA PHE A 59 -10.30 -3.49 -17.86
C PHE A 59 -9.54 -4.74 -18.30
N PHE A 60 -8.27 -4.84 -17.93
CA PHE A 60 -7.38 -5.96 -18.23
C PHE A 60 -7.20 -6.88 -17.01
N ALA A 61 -8.23 -7.09 -16.19
CA ALA A 61 -8.13 -7.84 -14.93
C ALA A 61 -7.48 -9.21 -15.13
N ALA A 62 -7.89 -9.95 -16.17
CA ALA A 62 -7.33 -11.25 -16.52
C ALA A 62 -5.80 -11.21 -16.79
N LEU A 63 -5.29 -10.14 -17.41
CA LEU A 63 -3.86 -9.96 -17.65
C LEU A 63 -3.13 -9.51 -16.39
N VAL A 64 -3.72 -8.60 -15.62
CA VAL A 64 -3.13 -8.08 -14.39
C VAL A 64 -2.95 -9.16 -13.33
N ILE A 65 -3.87 -10.12 -13.26
CA ILE A 65 -3.78 -11.26 -12.35
C ILE A 65 -2.48 -12.03 -12.54
N GLN A 66 -2.00 -12.13 -13.78
CA GLN A 66 -0.79 -12.87 -14.15
C GLN A 66 0.53 -12.13 -13.94
N LEU A 67 0.48 -10.87 -13.47
CA LEU A 67 1.67 -10.04 -13.27
C LEU A 67 2.39 -10.36 -11.96
N TRP A 68 2.74 -11.63 -11.74
CA TRP A 68 3.49 -12.08 -10.57
C TRP A 68 4.79 -11.29 -10.38
N TRP A 69 5.46 -10.91 -11.48
CA TRP A 69 6.72 -10.18 -11.46
C TRP A 69 6.56 -8.76 -10.89
N VAL A 70 5.42 -8.09 -11.11
CA VAL A 70 5.15 -6.78 -10.51
C VAL A 70 5.08 -6.90 -8.99
N GLN A 71 4.45 -7.96 -8.49
CA GLN A 71 4.38 -8.23 -7.06
C GLN A 71 5.74 -8.56 -6.47
N VAL A 72 6.55 -9.39 -7.15
CA VAL A 72 7.92 -9.72 -6.71
C VAL A 72 8.82 -8.48 -6.70
N LEU A 73 8.80 -7.65 -7.76
CA LEU A 73 9.55 -6.40 -7.80
C LEU A 73 9.09 -5.44 -6.70
N GLY A 74 7.77 -5.36 -6.49
CA GLY A 74 7.22 -4.52 -5.45
C GLY A 74 7.63 -4.98 -4.05
N ALA A 75 7.56 -6.27 -3.80
CA ALA A 75 7.98 -6.88 -2.55
C ALA A 75 9.48 -6.65 -2.29
N ALA A 76 10.32 -6.87 -3.30
CA ALA A 76 11.76 -6.59 -3.21
C ALA A 76 12.02 -5.13 -2.83
N TYR A 77 11.27 -4.19 -3.43
CA TYR A 77 11.39 -2.77 -3.09
C TYR A 77 10.94 -2.45 -1.66
N LEU A 78 9.79 -2.99 -1.21
CA LEU A 78 9.28 -2.79 0.15
C LEU A 78 10.24 -3.36 1.20
N LEU A 79 10.71 -4.59 0.99
CA LEU A 79 11.69 -5.23 1.86
C LEU A 79 13.00 -4.44 1.88
N TYR A 80 13.47 -3.96 0.73
CA TYR A 80 14.65 -3.11 0.65
C TYR A 80 14.51 -1.83 1.50
N ILE A 81 13.41 -1.09 1.37
CA ILE A 81 13.24 0.16 2.12
C ILE A 81 13.03 -0.09 3.62
N ALA A 82 12.36 -1.20 3.99
CA ALA A 82 12.20 -1.62 5.38
C ALA A 82 13.55 -2.01 6.00
N LEU A 83 14.31 -2.90 5.37
CA LEU A 83 15.61 -3.33 5.85
C LEU A 83 16.58 -2.17 5.96
N ARG A 84 16.64 -1.29 4.95
CA ARG A 84 17.52 -0.12 4.98
C ARG A 84 17.21 0.80 6.16
N HIS A 85 15.93 0.97 6.52
CA HIS A 85 15.54 1.79 7.68
C HIS A 85 16.11 1.28 8.99
N PHE A 86 16.11 -0.04 9.21
CA PHE A 86 16.61 -0.65 10.45
C PHE A 86 18.12 -0.89 10.46
N LEU A 87 18.73 -1.19 9.30
CA LEU A 87 20.16 -1.44 9.19
C LEU A 87 20.99 -0.14 9.12
N LYS A 88 20.38 0.97 8.67
CA LYS A 88 21.03 2.28 8.55
C LYS A 88 20.20 3.39 9.21
N PRO A 89 20.04 3.35 10.55
CA PRO A 89 19.17 4.29 11.27
C PRO A 89 19.63 5.75 11.16
N GLU A 90 20.92 6.01 11.00
CA GLU A 90 21.46 7.36 10.81
C GLU A 90 20.97 8.01 9.50
N GLU A 91 20.98 7.27 8.39
CA GLU A 91 20.40 7.71 7.11
C GLU A 91 18.87 7.82 7.19
N ALA A 92 18.22 7.03 8.04
CA ALA A 92 16.77 6.98 8.19
C ALA A 92 16.20 8.15 9.01
N HIS A 93 17.00 8.69 9.94
CA HIS A 93 16.67 9.88 10.73
C HIS A 93 17.18 11.18 10.10
N ALA A 94 17.97 11.10 9.02
CA ALA A 94 18.34 12.25 8.25
C ALA A 94 17.06 12.99 7.78
N PRO A 95 17.01 14.33 7.94
CA PRO A 95 15.90 15.11 7.41
C PRO A 95 15.82 14.91 5.90
N PRO A 96 14.60 14.93 5.32
CA PRO A 96 14.46 14.88 3.87
C PRO A 96 15.23 16.06 3.25
N PRO A 97 15.78 15.88 2.04
CA PRO A 97 16.48 16.96 1.35
C PRO A 97 15.55 18.17 1.18
N LEU A 98 16.11 19.38 1.26
CA LEU A 98 15.36 20.63 1.08
C LEU A 98 14.84 20.76 -0.36
N GLU A 99 15.64 20.30 -1.31
CA GLU A 99 15.32 20.29 -2.74
C GLU A 99 15.60 18.92 -3.34
N VAL A 100 14.78 18.53 -4.31
CA VAL A 100 14.96 17.31 -5.10
C VAL A 100 14.79 17.66 -6.56
N SER A 101 15.53 16.97 -7.43
CA SER A 101 15.35 17.14 -8.87
C SER A 101 13.99 16.63 -9.32
N ALA A 102 13.51 17.12 -10.47
CA ALA A 102 12.28 16.62 -11.10
C ALA A 102 12.35 15.10 -11.33
N ALA A 103 13.53 14.57 -11.69
CA ALA A 103 13.72 13.13 -11.88
C ALA A 103 13.54 12.34 -10.57
N GLN A 104 14.06 12.84 -9.45
CA GLN A 104 13.87 12.21 -8.14
C GLN A 104 12.41 12.28 -7.69
N PHE A 105 11.72 13.41 -7.94
CA PHE A 105 10.30 13.54 -7.67
C PHE A 105 9.48 12.51 -8.44
N TRP A 106 9.65 12.45 -9.77
CA TRP A 106 8.93 11.50 -10.61
C TRP A 106 9.30 10.05 -10.32
N LYS A 107 10.53 9.78 -9.88
CA LYS A 107 10.92 8.45 -9.39
C LYS A 107 10.10 8.05 -8.17
N VAL A 108 9.89 8.95 -7.20
CA VAL A 108 9.05 8.65 -6.03
C VAL A 108 7.60 8.41 -6.44
N VAL A 109 7.04 9.24 -7.33
CA VAL A 109 5.68 9.05 -7.86
C VAL A 109 5.56 7.70 -8.58
N ALA A 110 6.49 7.36 -9.47
CA ALA A 110 6.49 6.08 -10.17
C ALA A 110 6.61 4.87 -9.22
N GLN A 111 7.39 4.99 -8.14
CA GLN A 111 7.47 3.94 -7.12
C GLN A 111 6.14 3.78 -6.36
N VAL A 112 5.45 4.89 -6.06
CA VAL A 112 4.11 4.87 -5.44
C VAL A 112 3.12 4.14 -6.34
N GLU A 113 3.09 4.49 -7.62
CA GLU A 113 2.21 3.86 -8.61
C GLU A 113 2.53 2.38 -8.81
N LEU A 114 3.82 2.02 -8.80
CA LEU A 114 4.24 0.62 -8.84
C LEU A 114 3.71 -0.16 -7.64
N MET A 115 3.69 0.45 -6.45
CA MET A 115 3.14 -0.20 -5.25
C MET A 115 1.64 -0.36 -5.36
N ASP A 116 0.95 0.69 -5.79
CA ASP A 116 -0.49 0.64 -6.04
C ASP A 116 -0.82 -0.52 -7.00
N LEU A 117 -0.09 -0.64 -8.11
CA LEU A 117 -0.27 -1.73 -9.09
C LEU A 117 0.06 -3.11 -8.51
N ALA A 118 1.11 -3.24 -7.69
CA ALA A 118 1.50 -4.51 -7.10
C ALA A 118 0.42 -5.05 -6.14
N PHE A 119 -0.21 -4.17 -5.35
CA PHE A 119 -1.33 -4.53 -4.49
C PHE A 119 -2.67 -4.54 -5.22
N ALA A 120 -2.74 -3.91 -6.40
CA ALA A 120 -3.98 -3.80 -7.15
C ALA A 120 -4.58 -5.16 -7.47
N VAL A 121 -3.76 -6.19 -7.64
CA VAL A 121 -4.22 -7.49 -8.10
C VAL A 121 -5.26 -8.13 -7.17
N ASP A 122 -5.07 -8.05 -5.85
CA ASP A 122 -5.99 -8.65 -4.88
C ASP A 122 -7.33 -7.89 -4.84
N SER A 123 -7.25 -6.55 -4.76
CA SER A 123 -8.44 -5.68 -4.81
C SER A 123 -9.21 -5.75 -6.14
N VAL A 124 -8.53 -5.91 -7.29
CA VAL A 124 -9.18 -6.10 -8.60
C VAL A 124 -9.96 -7.41 -8.62
N LEU A 125 -9.37 -8.52 -8.15
CA LEU A 125 -10.03 -9.82 -8.05
C LEU A 125 -11.31 -9.75 -7.22
N VAL A 126 -11.25 -9.10 -6.06
CA VAL A 126 -12.41 -8.92 -5.19
C VAL A 126 -13.47 -8.04 -5.87
N ALA A 127 -13.05 -6.96 -6.52
CA ALA A 127 -13.97 -6.02 -7.16
C ALA A 127 -14.74 -6.66 -8.32
N VAL A 128 -14.07 -7.44 -9.18
CA VAL A 128 -14.73 -8.16 -10.28
C VAL A 128 -15.59 -9.32 -9.81
N ALA A 129 -15.32 -9.89 -8.63
CA ALA A 129 -16.14 -10.95 -8.04
C ALA A 129 -17.45 -10.44 -7.43
N LEU A 130 -17.56 -9.14 -7.12
CA LEU A 130 -18.71 -8.57 -6.41
C LEU A 130 -19.81 -8.02 -7.33
N SER A 131 -19.52 -7.79 -8.61
CA SER A 131 -20.51 -7.21 -9.53
C SER A 131 -20.11 -7.43 -10.99
N ASP A 132 -21.05 -7.89 -11.81
CA ASP A 132 -20.86 -7.96 -13.27
C ASP A 132 -21.03 -6.58 -13.95
N LYS A 133 -21.62 -5.60 -13.25
CA LYS A 133 -21.84 -4.25 -13.77
C LYS A 133 -20.54 -3.44 -13.67
N LEU A 134 -19.81 -3.31 -14.77
CA LEU A 134 -18.52 -2.58 -14.80
C LEU A 134 -18.61 -1.18 -14.18
N TRP A 135 -19.61 -0.37 -14.56
CA TRP A 135 -19.73 1.00 -14.03
C TRP A 135 -19.86 1.05 -12.49
N VAL A 136 -20.47 0.02 -11.87
CA VAL A 136 -20.57 -0.13 -10.41
C VAL A 136 -19.20 -0.39 -9.80
N ILE A 137 -18.42 -1.29 -10.41
CA ILE A 137 -17.04 -1.59 -10.01
C ILE A 137 -16.17 -0.34 -10.08
N TYR A 138 -16.13 0.32 -11.24
CA TYR A 138 -15.33 1.52 -11.46
C TYR A 138 -15.69 2.63 -10.46
N THR A 139 -16.99 2.85 -10.21
CA THR A 139 -17.44 3.86 -9.25
C THR A 139 -16.98 3.53 -7.83
N GLY A 140 -17.20 2.29 -7.38
CA GLY A 140 -16.80 1.84 -6.04
C GLY A 140 -15.29 1.91 -5.82
N VAL A 141 -14.51 1.42 -6.78
CA VAL A 141 -13.04 1.43 -6.70
C VAL A 141 -12.50 2.86 -6.75
N PHE A 142 -13.02 3.74 -7.60
CA PHE A 142 -12.54 5.13 -7.68
C PHE A 142 -12.87 5.92 -6.41
N LEU A 143 -14.08 5.75 -5.85
CA LEU A 143 -14.41 6.32 -4.55
C LEU A 143 -13.53 5.75 -3.42
N GLY A 144 -13.23 4.46 -3.46
CA GLY A 144 -12.30 3.81 -2.53
C GLY A 144 -10.88 4.36 -2.63
N ILE A 145 -10.37 4.61 -3.84
CA ILE A 145 -9.08 5.27 -4.06
C ILE A 145 -9.06 6.66 -3.42
N LEU A 146 -10.12 7.48 -3.57
CA LEU A 146 -10.19 8.79 -2.90
C LEU A 146 -10.10 8.65 -1.37
N ALA A 147 -10.89 7.74 -0.81
CA ALA A 147 -10.87 7.47 0.63
C ALA A 147 -9.47 7.02 1.09
N LEU A 148 -8.82 6.13 0.34
CA LEU A 148 -7.48 5.65 0.62
C LEU A 148 -6.43 6.78 0.55
N ARG A 149 -6.55 7.72 -0.40
CA ARG A 149 -5.62 8.87 -0.49
C ARG A 149 -5.85 9.91 0.60
N ALA A 150 -7.08 10.04 1.10
CA ALA A 150 -7.33 10.81 2.31
C ALA A 150 -6.61 10.16 3.51
N LEU A 151 -6.73 8.83 3.68
CA LEU A 151 -6.01 8.10 4.72
C LEU A 151 -4.49 8.25 4.61
N ALA A 152 -3.92 8.16 3.40
CA ALA A 152 -2.49 8.34 3.19
C ALA A 152 -2.02 9.76 3.59
N SER A 153 -2.83 10.78 3.33
CA SER A 153 -2.53 12.15 3.79
C SER A 153 -2.49 12.24 5.32
N LEU A 154 -3.45 11.58 6.00
CA LEU A 154 -3.47 11.50 7.47
C LEU A 154 -2.24 10.76 8.00
N VAL A 155 -1.83 9.66 7.35
CA VAL A 155 -0.60 8.95 7.69
C VAL A 155 0.61 9.87 7.60
N VAL A 156 0.77 10.64 6.52
CA VAL A 156 1.91 11.56 6.36
C VAL A 156 1.98 12.54 7.53
N THR A 157 0.84 13.16 7.88
CA THR A 157 0.76 14.08 9.02
C THR A 157 1.07 13.38 10.35
N LEU A 158 0.58 12.16 10.55
CA LEU A 158 0.85 11.36 11.75
C LEU A 158 2.35 11.04 11.88
N LEU A 159 3.00 10.62 10.79
CA LEU A 159 4.42 10.28 10.78
C LEU A 159 5.31 11.51 11.00
N ASP A 160 4.86 12.70 10.59
CA ASP A 160 5.57 13.96 10.86
C ASP A 160 5.44 14.37 12.33
N GLY A 161 4.26 14.19 12.93
CA GLY A 161 4.00 14.55 14.33
C GLY A 161 4.60 13.59 15.35
N TYR A 162 4.77 12.31 15.00
CA TYR A 162 5.18 11.27 15.94
C TYR A 162 6.31 10.39 15.37
N PRO A 163 7.59 10.72 15.63
CA PRO A 163 8.73 9.99 15.07
C PRO A 163 8.76 8.48 15.39
N ARG A 164 8.19 8.06 16.53
CA ARG A 164 8.08 6.65 16.90
C ARG A 164 7.18 5.84 15.96
N PHE A 165 6.15 6.48 15.37
CA PHE A 165 5.30 5.85 14.37
C PHE A 165 6.06 5.54 13.08
N LYS A 166 7.18 6.24 12.81
CA LYS A 166 8.02 5.94 11.64
C LYS A 166 8.58 4.52 11.70
N HIS A 167 9.11 4.08 12.84
CA HIS A 167 9.61 2.71 12.98
C HIS A 167 8.49 1.69 12.80
N LEU A 168 7.33 1.92 13.42
CA LEU A 168 6.17 1.07 13.25
C LEU A 168 5.75 0.98 11.77
N ALA A 169 5.75 2.11 11.08
CA ALA A 169 5.41 2.17 9.67
C ALA A 169 6.37 1.32 8.82
N TYR A 170 7.67 1.35 9.10
CA TYR A 170 8.63 0.49 8.41
C TYR A 170 8.53 -0.99 8.77
N VAL A 171 8.11 -1.34 9.99
CA VAL A 171 7.77 -2.74 10.33
C VAL A 171 6.63 -3.23 9.44
N VAL A 172 5.56 -2.44 9.34
CA VAL A 172 4.38 -2.79 8.54
C VAL A 172 4.70 -2.82 7.05
N VAL A 173 5.52 -1.89 6.55
CA VAL A 173 6.06 -1.92 5.18
C VAL A 173 6.81 -3.23 4.92
N GLY A 174 7.64 -3.68 5.88
CA GLY A 174 8.34 -4.95 5.79
C GLY A 174 7.39 -6.15 5.76
N LEU A 175 6.39 -6.18 6.64
CA LEU A 175 5.36 -7.22 6.66
C LEU A 175 4.56 -7.24 5.36
N ALA A 176 4.14 -6.09 4.85
CA ALA A 176 3.46 -5.97 3.57
C ALA A 176 4.36 -6.44 2.42
N GLY A 177 5.67 -6.17 2.48
CA GLY A 177 6.67 -6.73 1.57
C GLY A 177 6.72 -8.27 1.59
N VAL A 178 6.66 -8.89 2.77
CA VAL A 178 6.59 -10.36 2.90
C VAL A 178 5.28 -10.90 2.34
N LYS A 179 4.14 -10.30 2.71
CA LYS A 179 2.80 -10.68 2.18
C LYS A 179 2.79 -10.64 0.66
N LEU A 180 3.30 -9.56 0.09
CA LEU A 180 3.36 -9.34 -1.35
C LEU A 180 4.34 -10.31 -2.03
N LEU A 181 5.47 -10.62 -1.39
CA LEU A 181 6.44 -11.60 -1.90
C LEU A 181 5.82 -12.99 -2.01
N VAL A 182 5.15 -13.43 -0.95
CA VAL A 182 4.48 -14.73 -0.93
C VAL A 182 3.35 -14.77 -1.95
N GLY A 183 2.57 -13.69 -2.08
CA GLY A 183 1.53 -13.57 -3.11
C GLY A 183 2.10 -13.67 -4.54
N GLY A 184 3.21 -12.99 -4.81
CA GLY A 184 3.90 -13.06 -6.10
C GLY A 184 4.52 -14.44 -6.36
N TRP A 185 5.11 -15.07 -5.34
CA TRP A 185 5.67 -16.41 -5.42
C TRP A 185 4.58 -17.45 -5.74
N ASP A 186 3.48 -17.42 -4.99
CA ASP A 186 2.36 -18.36 -5.18
C ASP A 186 1.82 -18.29 -6.61
N LYS A 187 1.75 -17.10 -7.21
CA LYS A 187 1.34 -16.96 -8.61
C LYS A 187 2.40 -17.44 -9.58
N LEU A 188 3.67 -17.09 -9.36
CA LEU A 188 4.77 -17.58 -10.19
C LEU A 188 4.75 -19.10 -10.27
N VAL A 189 4.65 -19.79 -9.13
CA VAL A 189 4.69 -21.26 -9.11
C VAL A 189 3.42 -21.88 -9.71
N LYS A 190 2.24 -21.27 -9.49
CA LYS A 190 0.97 -21.77 -10.03
C LYS A 190 0.84 -21.55 -11.54
N GLU A 191 1.16 -20.35 -12.00
CA GLU A 191 0.83 -19.89 -13.36
C GLU A 191 2.01 -20.02 -14.33
N ALA A 192 3.23 -19.71 -13.89
CA ALA A 192 4.40 -19.79 -14.77
C ALA A 192 5.02 -21.19 -14.72
N LEU A 193 5.19 -21.76 -13.52
CA LEU A 193 5.87 -23.06 -13.35
C LEU A 193 4.91 -24.25 -13.42
N HIS A 194 3.60 -24.04 -13.27
CA HIS A 194 2.60 -25.11 -13.18
C HIS A 194 2.91 -26.13 -12.06
N ARG A 195 3.47 -25.65 -10.94
CA ARG A 195 3.85 -26.42 -9.75
C ARG A 195 3.12 -25.89 -8.51
N PRO A 196 1.79 -26.09 -8.40
CA PRO A 196 1.00 -25.56 -7.28
C PRO A 196 1.44 -26.11 -5.91
N GLU A 197 2.13 -27.24 -5.86
CA GLU A 197 2.70 -27.83 -4.65
C GLU A 197 3.82 -27.00 -4.01
N LEU A 198 4.42 -26.07 -4.76
CA LEU A 198 5.44 -25.14 -4.25
C LEU A 198 4.84 -23.84 -3.71
N ALA A 199 3.52 -23.68 -3.79
CA ALA A 199 2.84 -22.53 -3.22
C ALA A 199 2.86 -22.61 -1.69
N VAL A 200 3.16 -21.49 -1.05
CA VAL A 200 3.17 -21.39 0.41
C VAL A 200 1.74 -21.41 0.95
N GLY A 201 0.79 -20.87 0.18
CA GLY A 201 -0.63 -20.89 0.57
C GLY A 201 -0.90 -20.05 1.81
N LEU A 202 -0.24 -18.89 1.91
CA LEU A 202 -0.38 -18.01 3.05
C LEU A 202 -1.81 -17.47 3.15
N ASP A 203 -2.42 -17.65 4.33
CA ASP A 203 -3.72 -17.06 4.64
C ASP A 203 -3.58 -15.53 4.68
N LYS A 204 -4.00 -14.91 3.58
CA LYS A 204 -3.92 -13.46 3.38
C LYS A 204 -4.75 -12.71 4.41
N GLU A 205 -5.84 -13.30 4.91
CA GLU A 205 -6.69 -12.67 5.92
C GLU A 205 -5.97 -12.69 7.27
N ALA A 206 -5.50 -13.86 7.70
CA ALA A 206 -4.72 -13.99 8.93
C ALA A 206 -3.50 -13.06 8.96
N PHE A 207 -2.82 -12.90 7.82
CA PHE A 207 -1.67 -12.00 7.71
C PHE A 207 -2.08 -10.52 7.75
N SER A 208 -3.23 -10.16 7.16
CA SER A 208 -3.76 -8.79 7.26
C SER A 208 -4.17 -8.47 8.70
N PHE A 209 -4.77 -9.41 9.41
CA PHE A 209 -5.05 -9.28 10.84
C PHE A 209 -3.78 -9.17 11.69
N LEU A 210 -2.71 -9.88 11.33
CA LEU A 210 -1.40 -9.71 11.95
C LEU A 210 -0.87 -8.29 11.75
N ILE A 211 -0.91 -7.75 10.54
CA ILE A 211 -0.48 -6.38 10.27
C ILE A 211 -1.31 -5.37 11.07
N LEU A 212 -2.64 -5.52 11.07
CA LEU A 212 -3.54 -4.69 11.87
C LEU A 212 -3.24 -4.80 13.37
N GLY A 213 -2.98 -6.00 13.87
CA GLY A 213 -2.58 -6.23 15.27
C GLY A 213 -1.27 -5.52 15.60
N VAL A 214 -0.26 -5.62 14.73
CA VAL A 214 1.02 -4.90 14.87
C VAL A 214 0.79 -3.39 14.85
N LEU A 215 -0.05 -2.89 13.94
CA LEU A 215 -0.41 -1.47 13.87
C LEU A 215 -1.09 -0.99 15.14
N LEU A 216 -2.08 -1.72 15.65
CA LEU A 216 -2.82 -1.35 16.85
C LEU A 216 -1.90 -1.36 18.09
N LEU A 217 -1.21 -2.47 18.33
CA LEU A 217 -0.30 -2.62 19.48
C LEU A 217 0.87 -1.64 19.40
N GLY A 218 1.45 -1.47 18.21
CA GLY A 218 2.52 -0.53 17.95
C GLY A 218 2.08 0.92 18.15
N SER A 219 0.85 1.27 17.77
CA SER A 219 0.29 2.62 17.99
C SER A 219 0.10 2.89 19.48
N LEU A 220 -0.42 1.91 20.23
CA LEU A 220 -0.54 2.00 21.69
C LEU A 220 0.82 2.18 22.36
N TRP A 221 1.85 1.46 21.91
CA TRP A 221 3.22 1.64 22.38
C TRP A 221 3.79 3.02 22.01
N ALA A 222 3.60 3.47 20.78
CA ALA A 222 4.15 4.73 20.26
C ALA A 222 3.55 5.95 20.99
N LEU A 223 2.30 5.86 21.43
CA LEU A 223 1.59 6.90 22.20
C LEU A 223 1.97 6.95 23.69
N ARG A 224 2.65 5.94 24.25
CA ARG A 224 3.10 5.98 25.66
C ARG A 224 4.17 7.06 25.83
N LYS A 225 3.95 8.03 26.74
CA LYS A 225 4.98 9.02 27.11
C LYS A 225 6.26 8.29 27.56
N PRO A 226 7.46 8.74 27.17
CA PRO A 226 8.68 8.17 27.73
C PRO A 226 8.63 8.32 29.26
N ALA A 227 8.92 7.23 29.99
CA ALA A 227 9.10 7.32 31.43
C ALA A 227 10.16 8.39 31.72
N GLU A 228 9.81 9.38 32.53
CA GLU A 228 10.76 10.37 33.03
C GLU A 228 11.92 9.59 33.65
N ARG A 229 13.12 9.69 33.05
CA ARG A 229 14.34 9.25 33.73
C ARG A 229 14.50 10.22 34.89
N THR A 230 14.02 9.82 36.07
CA THR A 230 14.39 10.43 37.34
C THR A 230 15.90 10.41 37.41
N ALA A 231 16.48 11.61 37.48
CA ALA A 231 17.90 11.88 37.58
C ALA A 231 18.54 11.20 38.79
#